data_AF-A0AAW8G717-F1
#
_entry.id   AF-A0AAW8G717-F1
#
_cell.length_a   1.000
_cell.length_b   1.000
_cell.length_c   1.000
_cell.angle_alpha   90.00
_cell.angle_beta   90.00
_cell.angle_gamma   90.00
#
_symmetry.space_group_name_H-M   'P 1'
#
loop_
_entity.id
_entity.type
_entity.pdbx_description
1 polymer ?
#
loop_
_entity_poly.entity_id
_entity_poly.type
_entity_poly.pdbx_seq_one_letter_code
_entity_poly.pdbx_strand_id
1 'polypeptide(L)'
;MPWLVAKYAVTALIIVVVSEAAKRSDRLGGLLAALPLVTLLALVWLQLERQPAEKIANHAWYTFWYVVPTLPMFLAFPLLLPRLGFWWTLGASATLTVVCFWLFALAVRPFGIQLLP
;
A
#
# COMPACT_ATOMS: atom_id res chain seq x y z
N MET A 1 17.69 6.86 -19.67
CA MET A 1 18.44 6.03 -18.70
C MET A 1 18.82 6.78 -17.41
N PRO A 2 19.54 7.92 -17.42
CA PRO A 2 19.96 8.59 -16.17
C PRO A 2 18.77 9.03 -15.29
N TRP A 3 17.65 9.42 -15.92
CA TRP A 3 16.40 9.76 -15.22
C TRP A 3 15.80 8.60 -14.40
N LEU A 4 15.81 7.38 -14.95
CA LEU A 4 15.30 6.19 -14.26
C LEU A 4 16.22 5.79 -13.10
N VAL A 5 17.53 5.91 -13.29
CA VAL A 5 18.53 5.65 -12.24
C VAL A 5 18.36 6.63 -11.08
N ALA A 6 18.15 7.91 -11.38
CA ALA A 6 17.88 8.94 -10.36
C ALA A 6 16.58 8.65 -9.59
N LYS A 7 15.49 8.30 -10.29
CA LYS A 7 14.23 7.88 -9.66
C LYS A 7 14.42 6.72 -8.70
N TYR A 8 15.13 5.69 -9.15
CA TYR A 8 15.42 4.51 -8.34
C TYR A 8 16.23 4.88 -7.10
N ALA A 9 17.34 5.62 -7.26
CA ALA A 9 18.21 6.01 -6.16
C ALA A 9 17.47 6.83 -5.10
N VAL A 10 16.67 7.83 -5.51
CA VAL A 10 15.89 8.65 -4.58
C VAL A 10 14.82 7.82 -3.86
N THR A 11 14.10 6.97 -4.60
CA THR A 11 13.04 6.15 -4.02
C THR A 11 13.60 5.14 -3.03
N ALA A 12 14.69 4.45 -3.39
CA ALA A 12 15.38 3.51 -2.52
C ALA A 12 15.94 4.20 -1.27
N LEU A 13 16.58 5.36 -1.43
CA LEU A 13 17.12 6.14 -0.31
C LEU A 13 16.03 6.50 0.70
N ILE A 14 14.89 7.02 0.24
CA ILE A 14 13.77 7.40 1.10
C ILE A 14 13.22 6.17 1.83
N ILE A 15 12.98 5.07 1.11
CA ILE A 15 12.45 3.83 1.70
C ILE A 15 13.41 3.28 2.76
N VAL A 16 14.72 3.28 2.49
CA VAL A 16 15.74 2.80 3.45
C VAL A 16 15.77 3.69 4.69
N VAL A 17 15.82 5.01 4.54
CA VAL A 17 15.83 5.96 5.67
C VAL A 17 14.59 5.77 6.55
N VAL A 18 13.42 5.64 5.94
CA VAL A 18 12.15 5.41 6.65
C VAL A 18 12.16 4.06 7.36
N SER A 19 12.66 3.00 6.71
CA SER A 19 12.72 1.65 7.28
C SER A 19 13.70 1.58 8.47
N GLU A 20 14.85 2.24 8.38
CA GLU A 20 15.81 2.32 9.50
C GLU A 20 15.25 3.17 10.66
N ALA A 21 14.53 4.26 10.36
CA ALA A 21 13.84 5.05 11.38
C ALA A 21 12.75 4.22 12.10
N ALA A 22 12.03 3.38 11.36
CA ALA A 22 11.00 2.48 11.89
C ALA A 22 11.58 1.43 12.87
N LYS A 23 12.79 0.91 12.64
CA LYS A 23 13.44 -0.06 13.54
C LYS A 23 13.72 0.49 14.94
N ARG A 24 13.81 1.82 15.09
CA ARG A 24 14.15 2.48 16.36
C ARG A 24 12.94 2.62 17.29
N SER A 25 11.72 2.54 16.78
CA SER A 25 10.50 2.61 17.57
C SER A 25 9.33 1.94 16.84
N ASP A 26 8.71 0.94 17.46
CA ASP A 26 7.55 0.25 16.90
C ASP A 26 6.38 1.20 16.60
N ARG A 27 6.19 2.25 17.41
CA ARG A 27 5.15 3.27 17.19
C ARG A 27 5.45 4.12 15.96
N LEU A 28 6.72 4.54 15.78
CA LEU A 28 7.12 5.25 14.57
C LEU A 28 7.08 4.33 13.35
N GLY A 29 7.45 3.07 13.50
CA GLY A 29 7.34 2.08 12.44
C GLY A 29 5.91 1.86 11.98
N GLY A 30 4.95 1.74 12.91
CA GLY A 30 3.53 1.66 12.58
C GLY A 30 3.00 2.91 11.88
N LEU A 31 3.39 4.11 12.35
CA LEU A 31 3.00 5.38 11.71
C LEU A 31 3.57 5.49 10.29
N LEU A 32 4.86 5.20 10.12
CA LEU A 32 5.56 5.27 8.84
C LEU A 32 5.03 4.22 7.86
N ALA A 33 4.65 3.03 8.34
CA ALA A 33 4.03 1.99 7.52
C ALA A 33 2.59 2.35 7.10
N ALA A 34 1.86 3.11 7.92
CA ALA A 34 0.52 3.58 7.59
C ALA A 34 0.52 4.76 6.61
N LEU A 35 1.62 5.53 6.52
CA LEU A 35 1.74 6.61 5.56
C LEU A 35 1.86 6.06 4.12
N PRO A 36 1.10 6.58 3.15
CA PRO A 36 1.15 6.13 1.76
C PRO A 36 2.35 6.73 1.03
N LEU A 37 3.56 6.54 1.57
CA LEU A 37 4.80 7.16 1.08
C LEU A 37 5.08 6.81 -0.39
N VAL A 38 4.83 5.55 -0.76
CA VAL A 38 4.98 5.09 -2.15
C VAL A 38 4.02 5.84 -3.07
N THR A 39 2.75 6.00 -2.67
CA THR A 39 1.75 6.75 -3.44
C THR A 39 2.11 8.23 -3.53
N LEU A 40 2.57 8.85 -2.45
CA LEU A 40 3.01 10.25 -2.46
C LEU A 40 4.18 10.45 -3.42
N LEU A 41 5.18 9.57 -3.39
CA LEU A 41 6.29 9.60 -4.34
C LEU A 41 5.81 9.41 -5.78
N ALA A 42 4.90 8.47 -6.01
CA ALA A 42 4.31 8.25 -7.33
C ALA A 42 3.58 9.50 -7.85
N LEU A 43 2.80 10.18 -7.02
CA LEU A 43 2.10 11.41 -7.38
C LEU A 43 3.08 12.55 -7.72
N VAL A 44 4.16 12.70 -6.95
CA VAL A 44 5.23 13.68 -7.24
C VAL A 44 5.86 13.38 -8.60
N TRP A 45 6.16 12.11 -8.89
CA TRP A 45 6.71 11.73 -10.19
C TRP A 45 5.73 11.97 -11.34
N LEU A 46 4.45 11.63 -11.20
CA LEU A 46 3.43 11.88 -12.21
C LEU A 46 3.29 13.39 -12.51
N GLN A 47 3.37 14.23 -11.47
CA GLN A 47 3.36 15.68 -11.62
C GLN A 47 4.61 16.19 -12.35
N LEU A 48 5.80 15.70 -11.99
CA LEU A 48 7.06 16.06 -12.64
C LEU A 48 7.09 15.63 -14.12
N GLU A 49 6.42 14.52 -14.45
CA GLU A 49 6.24 14.02 -15.81
C GLU A 49 5.10 14.70 -16.57
N ARG A 50 4.47 15.72 -15.98
CA ARG A 50 3.36 16.49 -16.58
C ARG A 50 2.19 15.60 -17.04
N GLN A 51 1.89 14.55 -16.28
CA GLN A 51 0.72 13.73 -16.52
C GLN A 51 -0.56 14.55 -16.29
N PRO A 52 -1.66 14.24 -17.00
CA PRO A 52 -2.91 14.97 -16.84
C PRO A 52 -3.45 14.85 -15.40
N ALA A 53 -4.06 15.93 -14.91
CA ALA A 53 -4.62 16.00 -13.55
C ALA A 53 -5.60 14.86 -13.26
N GLU A 54 -6.37 14.43 -14.27
CA GLU A 54 -7.28 13.29 -14.17
C GLU A 54 -6.56 11.97 -13.83
N LYS A 55 -5.37 11.72 -14.42
CA LYS A 55 -4.58 10.52 -14.11
C LYS A 55 -4.01 10.56 -12.70
N ILE A 56 -3.60 11.74 -12.23
CA ILE A 56 -3.12 11.96 -10.87
C ILE A 56 -4.26 11.72 -9.87
N ALA A 57 -5.44 12.27 -10.14
CA ALA A 57 -6.65 12.10 -9.32
C ALA A 57 -7.10 10.64 -9.28
N ASN A 58 -7.15 9.96 -10.44
CA ASN A 58 -7.51 8.55 -10.54
C ASN A 58 -6.54 7.67 -9.74
N HIS A 59 -5.24 7.95 -9.77
CA HIS A 59 -4.26 7.18 -9.00
C HIS A 59 -4.55 7.24 -7.49
N ALA A 60 -4.87 8.42 -6.96
CA ALA A 60 -5.27 8.61 -5.57
C ALA A 60 -6.61 7.92 -5.26
N TRP A 61 -7.60 8.06 -6.15
CA TRP A 61 -8.92 7.45 -6.01
C TRP A 61 -8.86 5.92 -5.93
N TYR A 62 -8.16 5.28 -6.87
CA TYR A 62 -8.02 3.83 -6.87
C TYR A 62 -7.23 3.34 -5.64
N THR A 63 -6.16 4.06 -5.26
CA THR A 63 -5.38 3.70 -4.07
C THR A 63 -6.25 3.74 -2.80
N PHE A 64 -7.11 4.76 -2.64
CA PHE A 64 -8.04 4.82 -1.52
C PHE A 64 -8.92 3.56 -1.44
N TRP A 65 -9.56 3.17 -2.53
CA TRP A 65 -10.43 1.99 -2.57
C TRP A 65 -9.67 0.68 -2.39
N TYR A 66 -8.43 0.59 -2.82
CA TYR A 66 -7.59 -0.59 -2.62
C TYR A 66 -7.05 -0.73 -1.20
N VAL A 67 -6.91 0.37 -0.45
CA VAL A 67 -6.46 0.30 0.95
C VAL A 67 -7.54 -0.29 1.86
N VAL A 68 -8.82 0.06 1.65
CA VAL A 68 -9.95 -0.41 2.49
C VAL A 68 -9.97 -1.94 2.70
N PRO A 69 -9.91 -2.80 1.66
CA PRO A 69 -9.92 -4.25 1.84
C PRO A 69 -8.64 -4.83 2.45
N THR A 70 -7.56 -4.04 2.58
CA THR A 70 -6.30 -4.48 3.22
C THR A 70 -6.27 -4.24 4.72
N LEU A 71 -7.14 -3.36 5.25
CA LEU A 71 -7.22 -3.06 6.68
C LEU A 71 -7.47 -4.28 7.59
N PRO A 72 -8.35 -5.24 7.23
CA PRO A 72 -8.59 -6.43 8.06
C PRO A 72 -7.32 -7.24 8.35
N MET A 73 -6.37 -7.25 7.42
CA MET A 73 -5.10 -7.95 7.57
C MET A 73 -4.27 -7.40 8.74
N PHE A 74 -4.25 -6.07 8.92
CA PHE A 74 -3.50 -5.43 10.00
C PHE A 74 -4.03 -5.78 11.40
N LEU A 75 -5.29 -6.17 11.50
CA LEU A 75 -5.89 -6.70 12.73
C LEU A 75 -5.68 -8.21 12.86
N ALA A 76 -5.86 -8.97 11.78
CA ALA A 76 -5.75 -10.42 11.80
C ALA A 76 -4.32 -10.91 12.07
N PHE A 77 -3.31 -10.27 11.47
CA PHE A 77 -1.91 -10.66 11.60
C PHE A 77 -1.41 -10.69 13.06
N PRO A 78 -1.54 -9.62 13.87
CA PRO A 78 -1.07 -9.64 15.27
C PRO A 78 -1.88 -10.61 16.15
N LEU A 79 -3.13 -10.94 15.80
CA LEU A 79 -3.96 -11.89 16.55
C LEU A 79 -3.60 -13.35 16.26
N LEU A 80 -3.21 -13.65 15.02
CA LEU A 80 -2.86 -14.99 14.56
C LEU A 80 -1.39 -15.34 14.82
N LEU A 81 -0.50 -14.35 14.83
CA LEU A 81 0.95 -14.55 14.99
C LEU A 81 1.34 -15.38 16.22
N PRO A 82 0.77 -15.12 17.43
CA PRO A 82 1.10 -15.91 18.62
C PRO A 82 0.56 -17.34 18.58
N ARG A 83 -0.42 -17.63 17.72
CA ARG A 83 -1.15 -18.92 17.69
C ARG A 83 -0.63 -19.86 16.61
N LEU A 84 -0.29 -19.32 15.44
CA LEU A 84 0.04 -20.10 14.25
C LEU A 84 1.53 -20.01 13.86
N GLY A 85 2.27 -19.07 14.46
CA GLY A 85 3.64 -18.75 14.04
C GLY A 85 3.68 -17.91 12.76
N PHE A 86 4.86 -17.41 12.41
CA PHE A 86 5.03 -16.38 11.37
C PHE A 86 4.54 -16.82 9.98
N TRP A 87 5.05 -17.94 9.46
CA TRP A 87 4.78 -18.38 8.08
C TRP A 87 3.30 -18.70 7.84
N TRP A 88 2.65 -19.39 8.78
CA TRP A 88 1.23 -19.70 8.68
C TRP A 88 0.36 -18.46 8.83
N THR A 89 0.74 -17.53 9.72
CA THR A 89 0.04 -16.26 9.88
C THR A 89 0.16 -15.40 8.63
N LEU A 90 1.34 -15.36 8.00
CA LEU A 90 1.56 -14.66 6.74
C LEU A 90 0.68 -15.24 5.62
N GLY A 91 0.66 -16.56 5.47
CA GLY A 91 -0.20 -17.25 4.51
C GLY A 91 -1.68 -16.94 4.74
N ALA A 92 -2.17 -17.10 5.97
CA ALA A 92 -3.57 -16.82 6.33
C ALA A 92 -3.95 -15.35 6.09
N SER A 93 -3.07 -14.42 6.43
CA SER A 93 -3.26 -12.97 6.23
C SER A 93 -3.29 -12.59 4.75
N ALA A 94 -2.43 -13.20 3.94
CA ALA A 94 -2.43 -13.04 2.49
C ALA A 94 -3.72 -13.57 1.86
N THR A 95 -4.15 -14.78 2.23
CA THR A 95 -5.42 -15.36 1.75
C THR A 95 -6.62 -14.50 2.16
N LEU A 96 -6.64 -14.04 3.42
CA LEU A 96 -7.67 -13.13 3.92
C LEU A 96 -7.74 -11.85 3.07
N THR A 97 -6.59 -11.26 2.76
CA THR A 97 -6.53 -10.04 1.95
C THR A 97 -7.10 -10.25 0.56
N VAL A 98 -6.76 -11.36 -0.10
CA VAL A 98 -7.30 -11.70 -1.44
C VAL A 98 -8.82 -11.87 -1.38
N VAL A 99 -9.33 -12.59 -0.38
CA VAL A 99 -10.77 -12.81 -0.20
C VAL A 99 -11.49 -11.50 0.09
N CYS A 100 -10.97 -10.68 1.01
CA CYS A 100 -11.51 -9.36 1.33
C CYS A 100 -11.53 -8.45 0.11
N PHE A 101 -10.45 -8.44 -0.68
CA PHE A 101 -10.38 -7.67 -1.91
C PHE A 101 -11.44 -8.10 -2.92
N TRP A 102 -11.59 -9.41 -3.14
CA TRP A 102 -12.56 -9.93 -4.10
C TRP A 102 -14.00 -9.62 -3.68
N LEU A 103 -14.34 -9.86 -2.41
CA LEU A 103 -15.66 -9.53 -1.85
C LEU A 103 -15.95 -8.03 -1.92
N PHE A 104 -14.96 -7.21 -1.60
CA PHE A 104 -15.09 -5.76 -1.66
C PHE A 104 -15.26 -5.27 -3.09
N ALA A 105 -14.46 -5.75 -4.03
CA ALA A 105 -14.61 -5.41 -5.45
C ALA A 105 -16.00 -5.77 -5.99
N LEU A 106 -16.55 -6.92 -5.59
CA LEU A 106 -17.91 -7.30 -5.93
C LEU A 106 -18.97 -6.40 -5.27
N ALA A 107 -18.75 -6.00 -4.01
CA ALA A 107 -19.68 -5.16 -3.26
C ALA A 107 -19.72 -3.72 -3.78
N VAL A 108 -18.61 -3.19 -4.28
CA VAL A 108 -18.53 -1.80 -4.77
C VAL A 108 -18.88 -1.70 -6.28
N ARG A 109 -18.83 -2.81 -7.03
CA ARG A 109 -19.23 -2.86 -8.45
C ARG A 109 -20.63 -2.28 -8.75
N PRO A 110 -21.70 -2.53 -7.95
CA PRO A 110 -23.02 -1.95 -8.17
C PRO A 110 -23.05 -0.42 -8.05
N PHE A 111 -22.09 0.18 -7.34
CA PHE A 111 -21.95 1.62 -7.16
C PHE A 111 -21.16 2.29 -8.30
N GLY A 112 -20.82 1.54 -9.36
CA GLY A 112 -20.11 2.06 -10.53
C GLY A 112 -18.59 2.16 -10.37
N ILE A 113 -18.03 1.67 -9.26
CA ILE A 113 -16.58 1.66 -9.05
C ILE A 113 -16.04 0.30 -9.51
N GLN A 114 -15.30 0.30 -10.62
CA GLN A 114 -14.65 -0.89 -11.16
C GLN A 114 -13.23 -1.00 -10.59
N LEU A 115 -13.06 -1.92 -9.65
CA LEU A 115 -11.78 -2.23 -9.00
C LEU A 115 -11.09 -3.45 -9.62
N LEU A 116 -11.81 -4.24 -10.42
CA LEU A 116 -11.27 -5.36 -11.18
C LEU A 116 -11.09 -4.90 -12.64
N PRO A 117 -9.93 -5.19 -13.26
CA PRO A 117 -9.70 -4.95 -14.67
C PRO A 117 -10.55 -5.87 -15.57
#